data_AF-R7G6J8-F1
#
_entry.id   AF-R7G6J8-F1
#
_cell.length_a   1.000
_cell.length_b   1.000
_cell.length_c   1.000
_cell.angle_alpha   90.00
_cell.angle_beta   90.00
_cell.angle_gamma   90.00
#
_symmetry.space_group_name_H-M   'P 1'
#
loop_
_entity.id
_entity.type
_entity.pdbx_description
1 polymer ?
#
loop_
_entity_poly.entity_id
_entity_poly.type
_entity_poly.pdbx_seq_one_letter_code
_entity_poly.pdbx_strand_id
1 'polypeptide(L)'
;MPKIGLRMIKTSIAVFLCFLIYVLRNEQGIVFYSCIAAVLCVQQDSRDTLRVGKNRMEGTIIGGVIGMLTLVFMKYVFVNDNKLFCYLFISLMIIPTIYTTIWLKKPSASYISCVVFLSITVSHGADGNPYMFALMRMLDTFIGILVAYAVNLIHLPSTKESDN
;
A
#
# COMPACT_ATOMS: atom_id res chain seq x y z
N MET A 1 11.20 -13.15 28.80
CA MET A 1 10.73 -13.24 27.39
C MET A 1 9.84 -12.03 27.10
N PRO A 2 9.86 -11.43 25.89
CA PRO A 2 8.96 -10.34 25.55
C PRO A 2 7.50 -10.81 25.57
N LYS A 3 6.60 -10.03 26.20
CA LYS A 3 5.16 -10.34 26.33
C LYS A 3 4.43 -10.05 25.01
N ILE A 4 3.38 -10.83 24.71
CA ILE A 4 2.52 -10.58 23.55
C ILE A 4 1.65 -9.34 23.83
N GLY A 5 1.99 -8.21 23.21
CA GLY A 5 1.24 -6.96 23.31
C GLY A 5 -0.04 -6.92 22.48
N LEU A 6 -1.02 -6.14 22.92
CA LEU A 6 -2.35 -6.00 22.29
C LEU A 6 -2.29 -5.60 20.80
N ARG A 7 -1.29 -4.81 20.41
CA ARG A 7 -1.05 -4.43 19.02
C ARG A 7 -0.84 -5.66 18.12
N MET A 8 -0.10 -6.67 18.59
CA MET A 8 0.14 -7.89 17.81
C MET A 8 -1.15 -8.67 17.58
N ILE A 9 -1.99 -8.78 18.61
CA ILE A 9 -3.32 -9.44 18.50
C ILE A 9 -4.20 -8.69 17.51
N LYS A 10 -4.30 -7.36 17.64
CA LYS A 10 -5.05 -6.50 16.69
C LYS A 10 -4.56 -6.66 15.26
N THR A 11 -3.24 -6.70 15.05
CA THR A 11 -2.66 -6.91 13.72
C THR A 11 -3.05 -8.26 13.14
N SER A 12 -2.96 -9.34 13.92
CA SER A 12 -3.37 -10.69 13.46
C SER A 12 -4.86 -10.75 13.12
N ILE A 13 -5.72 -10.14 13.94
CA ILE A 13 -7.17 -10.03 13.66
C ILE A 13 -7.41 -9.25 12.37
N ALA A 14 -6.74 -8.11 12.17
CA ALA A 14 -6.88 -7.30 10.96
C ALA A 14 -6.46 -8.07 9.70
N VAL A 15 -5.37 -8.85 9.76
CA VAL A 15 -4.93 -9.70 8.65
C VAL A 15 -5.97 -10.78 8.34
N PHE A 16 -6.54 -11.44 9.36
CA PHE A 16 -7.60 -12.43 9.16
C PHE A 16 -8.85 -11.81 8.51
N LEU A 17 -9.26 -10.62 8.95
CA LEU A 17 -10.38 -9.90 8.33
C LEU A 17 -10.10 -9.52 6.86
N CYS A 18 -8.86 -9.18 6.51
CA CYS A 18 -8.47 -8.99 5.10
C CYS A 18 -8.65 -10.27 4.28
N PHE A 19 -8.29 -11.45 4.81
CA PHE A 19 -8.54 -12.73 4.15
C PHE A 19 -10.04 -13.01 4.00
N LEU A 20 -10.83 -12.75 5.03
CA LEU A 20 -12.28 -12.94 4.98
C LEU A 20 -12.92 -12.06 3.88
N ILE A 21 -12.54 -10.78 3.81
CA ILE A 21 -13.04 -9.87 2.76
C ILE A 21 -12.60 -10.33 1.38
N TYR A 22 -11.38 -10.87 1.24
CA TYR A 22 -10.90 -11.41 -0.04
C TYR A 22 -11.74 -12.60 -0.51
N VAL A 23 -12.07 -13.55 0.38
CA VAL A 23 -12.97 -14.67 0.07
C VAL A 23 -14.36 -14.16 -0.31
N LEU A 24 -14.91 -13.19 0.44
CA LEU A 24 -16.22 -12.59 0.14
C LEU A 24 -16.26 -11.83 -1.20
N ARG A 25 -15.12 -11.37 -1.69
CA ARG A 25 -14.97 -10.74 -3.02
C ARG A 25 -14.74 -11.76 -4.15
N ASN A 26 -14.92 -13.06 -3.91
CA ASN A 26 -14.62 -14.13 -4.87
C ASN A 26 -13.15 -14.11 -5.33
N GLU A 27 -12.22 -13.88 -4.40
CA GLU A 27 -10.78 -13.91 -4.65
C GLU A 27 -10.31 -12.90 -5.74
N GLN A 28 -11.04 -11.79 -5.87
CA GLN A 28 -10.66 -10.71 -6.79
C GLN A 28 -9.58 -9.80 -6.20
N GLY A 29 -8.50 -9.61 -6.96
CA GLY A 29 -7.36 -8.76 -6.57
C GLY A 29 -6.23 -9.57 -5.97
N ILE A 30 -5.35 -8.91 -5.21
CA ILE A 30 -4.23 -9.57 -4.53
C ILE A 30 -4.30 -9.25 -3.04
N VAL A 31 -4.76 -10.24 -2.26
CA VAL A 31 -4.97 -10.11 -0.81
C VAL A 31 -3.73 -9.66 -0.04
N PHE A 32 -2.53 -9.98 -0.56
CA PHE A 32 -1.25 -9.53 -0.02
C PHE A 32 -1.19 -8.01 0.23
N TYR A 33 -1.73 -7.19 -0.67
CA TYR A 33 -1.71 -5.73 -0.51
C TYR A 33 -2.65 -5.27 0.62
N SER A 34 -3.81 -5.91 0.76
CA SER A 34 -4.72 -5.68 1.89
C SER A 34 -4.08 -6.06 3.22
N CYS A 35 -3.39 -7.21 3.30
CA CYS A 35 -2.73 -7.66 4.52
C CYS A 35 -1.57 -6.74 4.93
N ILE A 36 -0.67 -6.37 4.02
CA ILE A 36 0.44 -5.46 4.35
C ILE A 36 -0.08 -4.05 4.68
N ALA A 37 -1.16 -3.61 4.04
CA ALA A 37 -1.85 -2.38 4.42
C ALA A 37 -2.33 -2.46 5.87
N ALA A 38 -3.01 -3.54 6.24
CA ALA A 38 -3.46 -3.74 7.61
C ALA A 38 -2.31 -3.76 8.62
N VAL A 39 -1.26 -4.55 8.36
CA VAL A 39 -0.11 -4.70 9.27
C VAL A 39 0.59 -3.38 9.56
N LEU A 40 0.82 -2.56 8.53
CA LEU A 40 1.52 -1.29 8.71
C LEU A 40 0.61 -0.20 9.28
N CYS A 41 -0.71 -0.28 9.08
CA CYS A 41 -1.65 0.72 9.56
C CYS A 41 -2.11 0.48 11.00
N VAL A 42 -2.14 -0.75 11.50
CA VAL A 42 -2.48 -1.01 12.92
C VAL A 42 -1.41 -0.40 13.84
N GLN A 43 -1.81 0.64 14.58
CA GLN A 43 -1.01 1.33 15.60
C GLN A 43 -1.62 1.14 17.00
N GLN A 44 -0.94 1.65 18.03
CA GLN A 44 -1.45 1.61 19.41
C GLN A 44 -2.65 2.56 19.61
N ASP A 45 -2.59 3.80 19.10
CA ASP A 45 -3.71 4.75 19.08
C ASP A 45 -4.42 4.75 17.71
N SER A 46 -5.75 4.85 17.75
CA SER A 46 -6.64 5.09 16.62
C SER A 46 -6.26 6.33 15.78
N ARG A 47 -5.82 7.42 16.41
CA ARG A 47 -5.36 8.64 15.72
C ARG A 47 -4.09 8.39 14.90
N ASP A 48 -3.16 7.63 15.45
CA ASP A 48 -1.95 7.25 14.73
C ASP A 48 -2.25 6.31 13.57
N THR A 49 -3.21 5.39 13.75
CA THR A 49 -3.71 4.52 12.67
C THR A 49 -4.28 5.35 11.52
N LEU A 50 -5.09 6.38 11.83
CA LEU A 50 -5.63 7.28 10.82
C LEU A 50 -4.53 8.08 10.11
N ARG A 51 -3.56 8.60 10.87
CA ARG A 51 -2.42 9.36 10.32
C ARG A 51 -1.59 8.50 9.36
N VAL A 52 -1.22 7.29 9.78
CA VAL A 52 -0.44 6.34 8.97
C VAL A 52 -1.25 5.86 7.76
N GLY A 53 -2.53 5.54 7.96
CA GLY A 53 -3.46 5.17 6.89
C GLY A 53 -3.58 6.27 5.83
N LYS A 54 -3.77 7.53 6.23
CA LYS A 54 -3.85 8.66 5.30
C LYS A 54 -2.55 8.84 4.52
N ASN A 55 -1.39 8.79 5.17
CA ASN A 55 -0.10 8.86 4.50
C ASN A 55 0.07 7.74 3.46
N ARG A 56 -0.41 6.53 3.79
CA ARG A 56 -0.37 5.39 2.88
C ARG A 56 -1.34 5.54 1.71
N MET A 57 -2.55 6.05 1.93
CA MET A 57 -3.50 6.35 0.85
C MET A 57 -2.91 7.38 -0.12
N GLU A 58 -2.38 8.48 0.40
CA GLU A 58 -1.75 9.53 -0.40
C GLU A 58 -0.59 8.98 -1.23
N GLY A 59 0.30 8.20 -0.63
CA GLY A 59 1.41 7.58 -1.37
C GLY A 59 0.95 6.57 -2.42
N THR A 60 -0.10 5.81 -2.12
CA THR A 60 -0.66 4.81 -3.04
C THR A 60 -1.30 5.45 -4.26
N ILE A 61 -2.02 6.56 -4.08
CA ILE A 61 -2.60 7.32 -5.18
C ILE A 61 -1.49 7.94 -6.04
N ILE A 62 -0.51 8.62 -5.43
CA ILE A 62 0.55 9.30 -6.18
C ILE A 62 1.40 8.29 -6.96
N GLY A 63 1.90 7.25 -6.29
CA GLY A 63 2.67 6.18 -6.93
C GLY A 63 1.87 5.42 -7.98
N GLY A 64 0.57 5.21 -7.72
CA GLY A 64 -0.36 4.55 -8.63
C GLY A 64 -0.56 5.32 -9.93
N VAL A 65 -0.88 6.61 -9.83
CA VAL A 65 -1.09 7.49 -10.98
C VAL A 65 0.18 7.63 -11.80
N ILE A 66 1.32 7.90 -11.16
CA ILE A 66 2.60 8.06 -11.88
C ILE A 66 3.01 6.74 -12.52
N GLY A 67 2.85 5.61 -11.83
CA GLY A 67 3.14 4.28 -12.38
C GLY A 67 2.30 3.97 -13.61
N MET A 68 0.99 4.27 -13.57
CA MET A 68 0.11 4.12 -14.73
C MET A 68 0.54 5.02 -15.89
N LEU A 69 0.83 6.30 -15.64
CA LEU A 69 1.29 7.24 -16.68
C LEU A 69 2.61 6.78 -17.31
N THR A 70 3.55 6.28 -16.50
CA THR A 70 4.82 5.72 -16.97
C THR A 70 4.59 4.50 -17.86
N LEU A 71 3.68 3.60 -17.50
CA LEU A 71 3.35 2.44 -18.35
C LEU A 71 2.70 2.84 -19.67
N VAL A 72 1.78 3.82 -19.67
CA VAL A 72 1.19 4.39 -20.89
C VAL A 72 2.30 4.90 -21.80
N PHE A 73 3.18 5.73 -21.25
CA PHE A 73 4.27 6.35 -21.98
C PHE A 73 5.23 5.29 -22.55
N MET A 74 5.62 4.31 -21.74
CA MET A 74 6.48 3.21 -22.19
C MET A 74 5.84 2.42 -23.33
N LYS A 75 4.54 2.11 -23.24
CA LYS A 75 3.82 1.38 -24.30
C LYS A 75 3.82 2.11 -25.65
N TYR A 76 3.73 3.44 -25.66
CA TYR A 76 3.68 4.23 -26.91
C TYR A 76 5.08 4.60 -27.45
N VAL A 77 6.06 4.80 -26.58
CA VAL A 77 7.38 5.33 -26.96
C VAL A 77 8.44 4.22 -27.11
N PHE A 78 8.34 3.15 -26.33
CA PHE A 78 9.34 2.08 -26.30
C PHE A 78 8.83 0.89 -27.11
N VAL A 79 9.12 0.91 -28.41
CA VAL A 79 8.78 -0.19 -29.35
C VAL A 79 9.85 -1.30 -29.33
N ASN A 80 11.05 -1.02 -28.79
CA ASN A 80 12.15 -1.97 -28.71
C ASN A 80 12.25 -2.61 -27.32
N ASP A 81 12.27 -3.95 -27.27
CA ASP A 81 12.38 -4.81 -26.08
C ASP A 81 13.72 -4.70 -25.29
N ASN A 82 14.41 -3.56 -25.35
CA ASN A 82 15.64 -3.36 -24.59
C ASN A 82 15.32 -3.13 -23.10
N LYS A 83 15.36 -4.22 -22.34
CA LYS A 83 15.10 -4.24 -20.89
C LYS A 83 15.97 -3.27 -20.11
N LEU A 84 17.23 -3.08 -20.50
CA LEU A 84 18.14 -2.16 -19.82
C LEU A 84 17.66 -0.71 -19.94
N PHE A 85 17.20 -0.32 -21.13
CA PHE A 85 16.68 1.03 -21.37
C PHE A 85 15.35 1.26 -20.62
N CYS A 86 14.49 0.24 -20.55
CA CYS A 86 13.27 0.29 -19.74
C CYS A 86 13.58 0.49 -18.25
N TYR A 87 14.52 -0.27 -17.69
CA TYR A 87 14.92 -0.12 -16.28
C TYR A 87 15.59 1.21 -15.99
N LEU A 88 16.40 1.73 -16.92
CA LEU A 88 16.96 3.08 -16.81
C LEU A 88 15.84 4.13 -16.74
N PHE A 89 14.85 4.03 -17.62
CA PHE A 89 13.72 4.96 -17.63
C PHE A 89 12.86 4.87 -16.36
N ILE A 90 12.52 3.66 -15.89
CA ILE A 90 11.79 3.46 -14.63
C ILE A 90 12.57 4.08 -13.46
N SER A 91 13.89 3.90 -13.42
CA SER A 91 14.75 4.49 -12.38
C SER A 91 14.74 6.03 -12.44
N LEU A 92 14.76 6.62 -13.64
CA LEU A 92 14.64 8.07 -13.80
C LEU A 92 13.27 8.59 -13.35
N MET A 93 12.20 7.82 -13.53
CA MET A 93 10.84 8.16 -13.10
C MET A 93 10.63 8.12 -11.56
N ILE A 94 11.58 7.60 -10.79
CA ILE A 94 11.57 7.75 -9.33
C ILE A 94 11.72 9.22 -8.91
N ILE A 95 12.53 9.99 -9.64
CA ILE A 95 12.74 11.42 -9.35
C ILE A 95 11.42 12.21 -9.42
N PRO A 96 10.65 12.19 -10.51
CA PRO A 96 9.36 12.87 -10.56
C PRO A 96 8.35 12.28 -9.59
N THR A 97 8.44 10.98 -9.25
CA THR A 97 7.59 10.37 -8.21
C THR A 97 7.81 11.04 -6.85
N ILE A 98 9.07 11.17 -6.43
CA ILE A 98 9.43 11.85 -5.16
C ILE A 98 9.18 13.36 -5.25
N TYR A 99 9.45 13.98 -6.39
CA TYR A 99 9.22 15.40 -6.55
C TYR A 99 7.73 15.75 -6.42
N THR A 100 6.85 14.93 -6.98
CA THR A 100 5.40 15.13 -6.90
C THR A 100 4.90 15.08 -5.46
N THR A 101 5.41 14.17 -4.63
CA THR A 101 5.02 14.10 -3.21
C THR A 101 5.50 15.32 -2.43
N ILE A 102 6.69 15.86 -2.72
CA ILE A 102 7.20 17.09 -2.11
C ILE A 102 6.36 18.29 -2.56
N TRP A 103 6.05 18.38 -3.85
CA TRP A 103 5.25 19.46 -4.43
C TRP A 103 3.83 19.50 -3.82
N LEU A 104 3.22 18.34 -3.58
CA LEU A 104 1.94 18.20 -2.89
C LEU A 104 2.02 18.42 -1.36
N LYS A 105 3.20 18.79 -0.83
CA LYS A 105 3.49 18.96 0.61
C LYS A 105 3.27 17.68 1.42
N LYS A 106 3.49 16.51 0.81
CA LYS A 106 3.36 15.16 1.39
C LYS A 106 4.69 14.37 1.38
N PRO A 107 5.81 14.93 1.91
CA PRO A 107 7.11 14.26 1.84
C PRO A 107 7.15 12.90 2.57
N SER A 108 6.30 12.68 3.58
CA SER A 108 6.17 11.39 4.27
C SER A 108 5.55 10.28 3.41
N ALA A 109 4.90 10.62 2.30
CA ALA A 109 4.28 9.67 1.38
C ALA A 109 5.24 9.21 0.26
N SER A 110 6.42 9.83 0.13
CA SER A 110 7.40 9.54 -0.92
C SER A 110 7.80 8.06 -0.97
N TYR A 111 8.13 7.47 0.17
CA TYR A 111 8.55 6.07 0.24
C TYR A 111 7.47 5.12 -0.29
N ILE A 112 6.22 5.27 0.18
CA ILE A 112 5.09 4.45 -0.27
C ILE A 112 4.80 4.70 -1.76
N SER A 113 4.92 5.95 -2.22
CA SER A 113 4.73 6.29 -3.64
C SER A 113 5.73 5.54 -4.52
N CYS A 114 7.01 5.52 -4.14
CA CYS A 114 8.03 4.77 -4.86
C CYS A 114 7.76 3.25 -4.85
N VAL A 115 7.37 2.68 -3.69
CA VAL A 115 7.04 1.25 -3.59
C VAL A 115 5.86 0.88 -4.50
N VAL A 116 4.82 1.72 -4.55
CA VAL A 116 3.65 1.49 -5.39
C VAL A 116 3.99 1.70 -6.87
N PHE A 117 4.73 2.76 -7.20
CA PHE A 117 5.23 3.01 -8.56
C PHE A 117 6.02 1.81 -9.10
N LEU A 118 7.01 1.32 -8.32
CA LEU A 118 7.85 0.19 -8.72
C LEU A 118 7.04 -1.09 -8.88
N SER A 119 6.09 -1.37 -7.98
CA SER A 119 5.27 -2.57 -8.08
C SER A 119 4.37 -2.59 -9.33
N ILE A 120 3.95 -1.43 -9.82
CA ILE A 120 3.12 -1.32 -11.02
C ILE A 120 4.01 -1.46 -12.25
N THR A 121 5.12 -0.74 -12.29
CA THR A 121 6.01 -0.68 -13.46
C THR A 121 6.88 -1.93 -13.63
N VAL A 122 7.34 -2.54 -12.54
CA VAL A 122 8.26 -3.71 -12.57
C VAL A 122 7.49 -5.03 -12.51
N SER A 123 6.50 -5.17 -11.62
CA SER A 123 5.89 -6.49 -11.39
C SER A 123 4.87 -6.90 -12.46
N HIS A 124 4.23 -5.95 -13.16
CA HIS A 124 3.13 -6.25 -14.09
C HIS A 124 3.22 -5.46 -15.41
N GLY A 125 4.40 -4.93 -15.75
CA GLY A 125 4.62 -4.26 -17.05
C GLY A 125 4.40 -5.17 -18.27
N ALA A 126 4.31 -6.50 -18.06
CA ALA A 126 4.15 -7.51 -19.10
C ALA A 126 2.80 -8.27 -19.08
N ASP A 127 1.90 -7.98 -18.12
CA ASP A 127 0.61 -8.68 -18.01
C ASP A 127 -0.52 -7.96 -18.76
N GLY A 128 -1.58 -8.70 -19.10
CA GLY A 128 -2.59 -8.29 -20.09
C GLY A 128 -3.31 -6.96 -19.84
N ASN A 129 -3.44 -6.49 -18.59
CA ASN A 129 -4.00 -5.16 -18.29
C ASN A 129 -3.38 -4.52 -17.03
N PRO A 130 -2.26 -3.78 -17.18
CA PRO A 130 -1.59 -3.15 -16.04
C PRO A 130 -2.42 -2.06 -15.35
N TYR A 131 -3.41 -1.48 -16.04
CA TYR A 131 -4.32 -0.49 -15.46
C TYR A 131 -5.27 -1.13 -14.46
N MET A 132 -5.85 -2.26 -14.84
CA MET A 132 -6.70 -3.05 -13.95
C MET A 132 -5.90 -3.46 -12.71
N PHE A 133 -4.66 -3.91 -12.90
CA PHE A 133 -3.77 -4.23 -11.79
C PHE A 133 -3.54 -3.04 -10.86
N ALA A 134 -3.17 -1.87 -11.39
CA ALA A 134 -2.93 -0.68 -10.58
C ALA A 134 -4.18 -0.26 -9.78
N LEU A 135 -5.36 -0.30 -10.39
CA LEU A 135 -6.63 -0.01 -9.72
C LEU A 135 -6.92 -1.03 -8.62
N MET A 136 -6.80 -2.34 -8.89
CA MET A 136 -7.01 -3.38 -7.90
C MET A 136 -6.03 -3.25 -6.73
N ARG A 137 -4.76 -2.97 -7.01
CA ARG A 137 -3.75 -2.70 -5.98
C ARG A 137 -4.14 -1.53 -5.06
N MET A 138 -4.64 -0.43 -5.64
CA MET A 138 -5.09 0.73 -4.85
C MET A 138 -6.31 0.35 -3.99
N LEU A 139 -7.29 -0.34 -4.56
CA LEU A 139 -8.48 -0.82 -3.84
C LEU A 139 -8.13 -1.77 -2.69
N ASP A 140 -7.28 -2.76 -2.93
CA ASP A 140 -6.84 -3.72 -1.91
C ASP A 140 -6.11 -3.01 -0.77
N THR A 141 -5.26 -2.03 -1.10
CA THR A 141 -4.59 -1.20 -0.09
C THR A 141 -5.60 -0.42 0.75
N PHE A 142 -6.65 0.14 0.14
CA PHE A 142 -7.68 0.88 0.87
C PHE A 142 -8.50 -0.03 1.78
N ILE A 143 -8.86 -1.24 1.32
CA ILE A 143 -9.53 -2.25 2.14
C ILE A 143 -8.70 -2.54 3.39
N GLY A 144 -7.41 -2.82 3.24
CA GLY A 144 -6.54 -3.09 4.40
C GLY A 144 -6.43 -1.93 5.38
N ILE A 145 -6.44 -0.68 4.89
CA ILE A 145 -6.43 0.51 5.74
C ILE A 145 -7.75 0.65 6.51
N LEU A 146 -8.88 0.43 5.85
CA LEU A 146 -10.21 0.48 6.48
C LEU A 146 -10.34 -0.60 7.56
N VAL A 147 -9.88 -1.82 7.27
CA VAL A 147 -9.85 -2.93 8.24
C VAL A 147 -8.97 -2.60 9.44
N ALA A 148 -7.76 -2.08 9.22
CA ALA A 148 -6.88 -1.66 10.31
C ALA A 148 -7.53 -0.60 11.20
N TYR A 149 -8.21 0.37 10.59
CA TYR A 149 -8.93 1.40 11.33
C TYR A 149 -10.09 0.81 12.14
N ALA A 150 -10.92 -0.04 11.53
CA ALA A 150 -12.04 -0.71 12.19
C ALA A 150 -11.58 -1.56 13.39
N VAL A 151 -10.54 -2.37 13.23
CA VAL A 151 -9.98 -3.17 14.32
C VAL A 151 -9.42 -2.30 15.43
N ASN A 152 -8.82 -1.16 15.09
CA ASN A 152 -8.23 -0.32 16.13
C ASN A 152 -9.26 0.50 16.92
N LEU A 153 -10.44 0.75 16.37
CA LEU A 153 -11.57 1.35 17.10
C LEU A 153 -12.13 0.42 18.18
N ILE A 154 -12.00 -0.90 18.00
CA ILE A 154 -12.42 -1.87 18.99
C ILE A 154 -11.50 -1.72 20.22
N HIS A 155 -12.09 -1.20 21.29
CA HIS A 155 -11.46 -1.14 22.60
C HIS A 155 -11.42 -2.54 23.19
N LEU A 156 -10.40 -3.30 22.82
CA LEU A 156 -10.05 -4.52 23.54
C LEU A 156 -9.58 -4.13 24.95
N PRO A 157 -10.11 -4.77 26.02
CA PRO A 157 -9.68 -4.50 27.37
C PRO A 157 -8.18 -4.79 27.48
N SER A 158 -7.40 -3.73 27.66
CA SER A 158 -5.99 -3.85 28.02
C SER A 158 -5.97 -4.18 29.50
N THR A 159 -5.52 -5.38 29.86
CA THR A 159 -5.11 -5.66 31.24
C THR A 159 -4.01 -4.66 31.56
N LYS A 160 -4.36 -3.57 32.24
CA LYS A 160 -3.38 -2.74 32.95
C LYS A 160 -2.90 -3.62 34.08
N GLU A 161 -1.76 -4.29 33.89
CA GLU A 161 -0.99 -4.71 35.05
C GLU A 161 -0.60 -3.42 35.77
N SER A 162 -1.19 -3.25 36.95
CA SER A 162 -0.71 -2.34 37.97
C SER A 162 0.75 -2.70 38.23
N ASP A 163 1.69 -1.91 37.71
CA ASP A 163 3.06 -1.91 38.21
C ASP A 163 2.98 -1.52 39.68
N ASN A 164 3.14 -2.51 40.56
CA ASN A 164 3.29 -2.39 42.00
C ASN A 164 4.67 -2.95 42.36
#